data_AF-A0A5E7F969-F1
#
_entry.id   AF-A0A5E7F969-F1
#
_cell.length_a   1.000
_cell.length_b   1.000
_cell.length_c   1.000
_cell.angle_alpha   90.00
_cell.angle_beta   90.00
_cell.angle_gamma   90.00
#
_symmetry.space_group_name_H-M   'P 1'
#
loop_
_entity.id
_entity.type
_entity.pdbx_description
1 polymer ?
#
loop_
_entity_poly.entity_id
_entity_poly.type
_entity_poly.pdbx_seq_one_letter_code
_entity_poly.pdbx_strand_id
1 'polypeptide(L)'
;MTAEPAIPKIRLSDSAQQILGAALADGSGDSVRLRIDEGFAHEFLFEPGVEGDIVVETDYGIRLLLDPASAGRADGLSIDFAYELQGAGFHFDNPNQPGHPQPIELTRDCAATLIPHGDRLQLKRGERVMVAQALGGSITVQIVGGRLARIAAEDADALGLEAPQSQPRPRPALSGAFDIQQVLDRLRTVYDPEIPVNVVDLGLIYQCHASPLADGGQRVEIKMSMTAPGCGMGDVLREEARARVQSIPGVSQVEVEIVWEPPWDQSRMSEAARLQLGLL
;
A
#
# COMPACT_ATOMS: atom_id res chain seq x y z
N MET A 1 -41.35 -3.36 -15.83
CA MET A 1 -40.79 -2.03 -16.17
C MET A 1 -39.29 -2.15 -16.04
N THR A 2 -38.61 -2.55 -17.12
CA THR A 2 -37.15 -2.61 -17.16
C THR A 2 -36.65 -1.18 -17.21
N ALA A 3 -35.97 -0.74 -16.16
CA ALA A 3 -35.28 0.54 -16.15
C ALA A 3 -34.27 0.53 -17.32
N GLU A 4 -34.27 1.60 -18.10
CA GLU A 4 -33.29 1.84 -19.15
C GLU A 4 -31.90 1.84 -18.46
N PRO A 5 -30.95 1.01 -18.92
CA PRO A 5 -29.67 0.88 -18.23
C PRO A 5 -28.91 2.21 -18.30
N ALA A 6 -28.45 2.69 -17.15
CA ALA A 6 -27.72 3.95 -17.08
C ALA A 6 -26.40 3.85 -17.86
N ILE A 7 -26.09 4.88 -18.64
CA ILE A 7 -24.82 4.98 -19.37
C ILE A 7 -23.72 5.27 -18.34
N PRO A 8 -22.72 4.38 -18.19
CA PRO A 8 -21.67 4.55 -17.20
C PRO A 8 -20.69 5.66 -17.59
N LYS A 9 -20.14 6.36 -16.60
CA LYS A 9 -19.09 7.37 -16.83
C LYS A 9 -17.72 6.70 -16.87
N ILE A 10 -17.11 6.62 -18.05
CA ILE A 10 -15.79 6.02 -18.25
C ILE A 10 -14.81 7.10 -18.68
N ARG A 11 -13.60 7.12 -18.09
CA ARG A 11 -12.52 8.04 -18.45
C ARG A 11 -11.34 7.28 -19.05
N LEU A 12 -10.80 7.80 -20.14
CA LEU A 12 -9.56 7.32 -20.76
C LEU A 12 -8.47 8.36 -20.59
N SER A 13 -7.27 7.95 -20.20
CA SER A 13 -6.07 8.79 -20.26
C SER A 13 -5.65 9.07 -21.71
N ASP A 14 -4.86 10.13 -21.92
CA ASP A 14 -4.32 10.46 -23.24
C ASP A 14 -3.56 9.28 -23.87
N SER A 15 -2.76 8.56 -23.08
CA SER A 15 -2.02 7.37 -23.53
C SER A 15 -2.95 6.24 -23.94
N ALA A 16 -3.98 5.94 -23.13
CA ALA A 16 -4.94 4.90 -23.45
C ALA A 16 -5.73 5.21 -24.73
N GLN A 17 -6.10 6.48 -24.91
CA GLN A 17 -6.80 6.94 -26.12
C GLN A 17 -5.93 6.76 -27.36
N GLN A 18 -4.64 7.12 -27.30
CA GLN A 18 -3.73 6.96 -28.45
C GLN A 18 -3.62 5.50 -28.88
N ILE A 19 -3.46 4.57 -27.93
CA ILE A 19 -3.32 3.14 -28.23
C ILE A 19 -4.61 2.56 -28.80
N LEU A 20 -5.76 2.84 -28.17
CA LEU A 20 -7.04 2.36 -28.67
C LEU A 20 -7.39 2.98 -30.03
N GLY A 21 -7.12 4.28 -30.20
CA GLY A 21 -7.34 4.98 -31.47
C GLY A 21 -6.49 4.41 -32.61
N ALA A 22 -5.21 4.12 -32.36
CA ALA A 22 -4.33 3.48 -33.34
C ALA A 22 -4.81 2.07 -33.71
N ALA A 23 -5.21 1.27 -32.72
CA ALA A 23 -5.73 -0.07 -32.96
C ALA A 23 -7.02 -0.07 -33.81
N LEU A 24 -7.87 0.94 -33.64
CA LEU A 24 -9.08 1.10 -34.45
C LEU A 24 -8.74 1.54 -35.89
N ALA A 25 -7.77 2.44 -36.07
CA ALA A 25 -7.32 2.93 -37.37
C ALA A 25 -6.69 1.82 -38.25
N ASP A 26 -6.05 0.82 -37.63
CA ASP A 26 -5.39 -0.29 -38.33
C ASP A 26 -6.35 -1.39 -38.84
N GLY A 27 -7.67 -1.17 -38.76
CA GLY A 27 -8.68 -2.02 -39.40
C GLY A 27 -9.59 -2.80 -38.46
N SER A 28 -9.57 -2.48 -37.15
CA SER A 28 -10.36 -3.18 -36.12
C SER A 28 -11.79 -2.64 -35.97
N GLY A 29 -12.19 -1.69 -36.82
CA GLY A 29 -13.52 -1.05 -36.81
C GLY A 29 -13.52 0.33 -36.13
N ASP A 30 -14.72 0.87 -35.91
CA ASP A 30 -14.93 2.22 -35.35
C ASP A 30 -15.30 2.22 -33.85
N SER A 31 -15.23 1.04 -33.21
CA SER A 31 -15.67 0.82 -31.84
C SER A 31 -14.91 -0.35 -31.22
N VAL A 32 -14.69 -0.27 -29.91
CA VAL A 32 -14.09 -1.36 -29.13
C VAL A 32 -15.07 -1.80 -28.06
N ARG A 33 -15.28 -3.09 -27.91
CA ARG A 33 -16.09 -3.65 -26.83
C ARG A 33 -15.24 -3.79 -25.58
N LEU A 34 -15.79 -3.32 -24.46
CA LEU A 34 -15.22 -3.51 -23.14
C LEU A 34 -16.10 -4.47 -22.35
N ARG A 35 -15.57 -5.64 -22.03
CA ARG A 35 -16.22 -6.65 -21.19
C ARG A 35 -15.69 -6.57 -19.77
N ILE A 36 -16.58 -6.58 -18.78
CA ILE A 36 -16.26 -6.65 -17.35
C ILE A 36 -17.02 -7.83 -16.75
N ASP A 37 -16.30 -8.89 -16.40
CA ASP A 37 -16.90 -10.11 -15.85
C ASP A 37 -17.34 -9.94 -14.38
N GLU A 38 -17.83 -11.02 -13.76
CA GLU A 38 -18.25 -11.03 -12.36
C GLU A 38 -17.09 -10.85 -11.37
N GLY A 39 -15.87 -11.21 -11.78
CA GLY A 39 -14.64 -11.04 -11.02
C GLY A 39 -13.94 -9.70 -11.25
N PHE A 40 -14.55 -8.79 -12.04
CA PHE A 40 -13.98 -7.51 -12.45
C PHE A 40 -12.73 -7.63 -13.33
N ALA A 41 -12.58 -8.72 -14.07
CA ALA A 41 -11.59 -8.81 -15.15
C ALA A 41 -12.07 -8.01 -16.36
N HIS A 42 -11.17 -7.20 -16.93
CA HIS A 42 -11.43 -6.34 -18.07
C HIS A 42 -10.82 -6.92 -19.34
N GLU A 43 -11.59 -6.90 -20.42
CA GLU A 43 -11.12 -7.35 -21.72
C GLU A 43 -11.61 -6.41 -22.83
N PHE A 44 -10.69 -6.04 -23.72
CA PHE A 44 -11.01 -5.34 -24.96
C PHE A 44 -11.20 -6.33 -26.09
N LEU A 45 -12.34 -6.21 -26.78
CA LEU A 45 -12.72 -7.03 -27.91
C LEU A 45 -13.01 -6.13 -29.10
N PHE A 46 -12.40 -6.40 -30.24
CA PHE A 46 -12.66 -5.67 -31.49
C PHE A 46 -13.72 -6.39 -32.30
N GLU A 47 -14.94 -6.34 -31.79
CA GLU A 47 -16.11 -6.99 -32.38
C GLU A 47 -17.18 -5.94 -32.72
N PRO A 48 -18.00 -6.18 -33.75
CA PRO A 48 -19.11 -5.29 -34.06
C PRO A 48 -20.12 -5.22 -32.91
N GLY A 49 -20.79 -4.07 -32.78
CA GLY A 49 -21.87 -3.89 -31.82
C GLY A 49 -23.04 -4.82 -32.09
N VAL A 50 -23.64 -5.30 -31.00
CA VAL A 50 -24.84 -6.15 -31.04
C VAL A 50 -26.03 -5.39 -30.46
N GLU A 51 -27.23 -5.82 -30.82
CA GLU A 51 -28.45 -5.20 -30.30
C GLU A 51 -28.51 -5.32 -28.78
N GLY A 52 -28.69 -4.17 -28.09
CA GLY A 52 -28.71 -4.10 -26.63
C GLY A 52 -27.39 -3.64 -25.98
N ASP A 53 -26.34 -3.39 -26.76
CA ASP A 53 -25.14 -2.74 -26.24
C ASP A 53 -25.41 -1.30 -25.83
N ILE A 54 -24.77 -0.91 -24.73
CA ILE A 54 -24.68 0.47 -24.27
C ILE A 54 -23.40 1.06 -24.87
N VAL A 55 -23.57 2.16 -25.60
CA VAL A 55 -22.47 2.89 -26.23
C VAL A 55 -22.04 4.03 -25.32
N VAL A 56 -20.78 4.02 -24.92
CA VAL A 56 -20.15 5.14 -24.20
C VAL A 56 -19.24 5.86 -25.17
N GLU A 57 -19.61 7.09 -25.50
CA GLU A 57 -18.74 8.00 -26.25
C GLU A 57 -17.77 8.66 -25.28
N THR A 58 -16.48 8.51 -25.55
CA THR A 58 -15.42 9.13 -24.75
C THR A 58 -15.04 10.48 -25.35
N ASP A 59 -14.37 11.33 -24.57
CA ASP A 59 -14.08 12.74 -24.90
C ASP A 59 -13.33 12.96 -26.24
N TYR A 60 -12.76 11.90 -26.84
CA TYR A 60 -11.97 11.94 -28.07
C TYR A 60 -12.54 11.05 -29.18
N GLY A 61 -13.83 10.70 -29.11
CA GLY A 61 -14.56 10.03 -30.20
C GLY A 61 -14.36 8.52 -30.30
N ILE A 62 -13.68 7.89 -29.33
CA ILE A 62 -13.63 6.44 -29.21
C ILE A 62 -14.95 5.95 -28.62
N ARG A 63 -15.61 5.02 -29.32
CA ARG A 63 -16.86 4.40 -28.88
C ARG A 63 -16.56 3.09 -28.15
N LEU A 64 -16.87 3.05 -26.87
CA LEU A 64 -16.82 1.83 -26.06
C LEU A 64 -18.20 1.15 -26.11
N LEU A 65 -18.24 -0.12 -26.48
CA LEU A 65 -19.44 -0.95 -26.47
C LEU A 65 -19.44 -1.82 -25.22
N LEU A 66 -20.51 -1.76 -24.43
CA LEU A 66 -20.64 -2.58 -23.23
C LEU A 66 -21.97 -3.34 -23.28
N ASP A 67 -21.96 -4.62 -22.94
CA ASP A 67 -23.21 -5.32 -22.63
C ASP A 67 -23.82 -4.75 -21.32
N PRO A 68 -25.13 -4.93 -21.08
CA PRO A 68 -25.79 -4.38 -19.89
C PRO A 68 -25.16 -4.79 -18.54
N ALA A 69 -24.60 -5.99 -18.45
CA ALA A 69 -23.96 -6.45 -17.22
C ALA A 69 -22.60 -5.77 -17.01
N SER A 70 -21.80 -5.65 -18.07
CA SER A 70 -20.53 -4.91 -18.06
C SER A 70 -20.76 -3.43 -17.76
N ALA A 71 -21.77 -2.80 -18.35
CA ALA A 71 -22.10 -1.40 -18.10
C ALA A 71 -22.49 -1.13 -16.63
N GLY A 72 -23.23 -2.06 -16.02
CA GLY A 72 -23.56 -1.99 -14.59
C GLY A 72 -22.35 -2.04 -13.65
N ARG A 73 -21.19 -2.49 -14.13
CA ARG A 73 -19.92 -2.54 -13.38
C ARG A 73 -18.93 -1.46 -13.77
N ALA A 74 -19.21 -0.66 -14.80
CA ALA A 74 -18.24 0.26 -15.40
C ALA A 74 -18.37 1.72 -14.94
N ASP A 75 -19.35 2.06 -14.10
CA ASP A 75 -19.56 3.46 -13.71
C ASP A 75 -18.39 4.00 -12.88
N GLY A 76 -17.78 5.10 -13.33
CA GLY A 76 -16.60 5.69 -12.71
C GLY A 76 -15.25 5.05 -13.12
N LEU A 77 -15.26 4.05 -14.00
CA LEU A 77 -14.05 3.37 -14.49
C LEU A 77 -13.07 4.36 -15.12
N SER A 78 -11.80 4.27 -14.72
CA SER A 78 -10.70 5.00 -15.35
C SER A 78 -9.72 4.02 -15.98
N ILE A 79 -9.32 4.29 -17.22
CA ILE A 79 -8.48 3.38 -18.01
C ILE A 79 -7.23 4.16 -18.46
N ASP A 80 -6.06 3.64 -18.13
CA ASP A 80 -4.77 4.19 -18.50
C ASP A 80 -3.95 3.17 -19.31
N PHE A 81 -2.92 3.63 -20.01
CA PHE A 81 -1.95 2.78 -20.68
C PHE A 81 -0.54 3.21 -20.29
N ALA A 82 0.21 2.30 -19.70
CA ALA A 82 1.55 2.55 -19.20
C ALA A 82 2.57 1.60 -19.85
N TYR A 83 3.78 2.13 -20.04
CA TYR A 83 4.97 1.36 -20.42
C TYR A 83 5.78 1.07 -19.16
N GLU A 84 5.80 -0.19 -18.73
CA GLU A 84 6.54 -0.66 -17.58
C GLU A 84 7.80 -1.43 -18.01
N LEU A 85 8.73 -1.64 -17.08
CA LEU A 85 10.00 -2.35 -17.34
C LEU A 85 9.80 -3.79 -17.84
N GLN A 86 8.64 -4.40 -17.57
CA GLN A 86 8.30 -5.77 -17.97
C GLN A 86 7.34 -5.85 -19.17
N GLY A 87 6.86 -4.72 -19.72
CA GLY A 87 5.92 -4.70 -20.84
C GLY A 87 5.09 -3.43 -20.92
N ALA A 88 4.16 -3.37 -21.88
CA ALA A 88 3.19 -2.29 -21.98
C ALA A 88 1.78 -2.85 -21.83
N GLY A 89 0.91 -2.16 -21.11
CA GLY A 89 -0.41 -2.69 -20.80
C GLY A 89 -1.41 -1.63 -20.38
N PHE A 90 -2.68 -2.01 -20.44
CA PHE A 90 -3.79 -1.20 -19.92
C PHE A 90 -3.93 -1.41 -18.42
N HIS A 91 -4.08 -0.31 -17.69
CA HIS A 91 -4.42 -0.31 -16.28
C HIS A 91 -5.88 0.14 -16.12
N PHE A 92 -6.66 -0.64 -15.38
CA PHE A 92 -8.09 -0.40 -15.16
C PHE A 92 -8.33 -0.10 -13.69
N ASP A 93 -8.76 1.12 -13.40
CA ASP A 93 -9.13 1.57 -12.07
C ASP A 93 -10.66 1.55 -11.95
N ASN A 94 -11.21 0.43 -11.46
CA ASN A 94 -12.66 0.23 -11.34
C ASN A 94 -13.15 0.40 -9.88
N PRO A 95 -13.78 1.54 -9.52
CA PRO A 95 -14.23 1.79 -8.15
C PRO A 95 -15.33 0.84 -7.67
N ASN A 96 -15.98 0.09 -8.58
CA ASN A 96 -17.01 -0.87 -8.25
C ASN A 96 -16.45 -2.26 -7.93
N GLN A 97 -15.15 -2.50 -8.12
CA GLN A 97 -14.53 -3.80 -7.84
C GLN A 97 -14.55 -4.10 -6.34
N PRO A 98 -15.01 -5.30 -5.91
CA PRO A 98 -14.97 -5.70 -4.52
C PRO A 98 -13.55 -5.65 -3.96
N GLY A 99 -13.36 -4.89 -2.88
CA GLY A 99 -12.04 -4.66 -2.29
C GLY A 99 -11.24 -3.52 -2.94
N HIS A 100 -11.83 -2.80 -3.90
CA HIS A 100 -11.26 -1.55 -4.40
C HIS A 100 -11.16 -0.54 -3.25
N PRO A 101 -9.95 -0.05 -2.91
CA PRO A 101 -9.80 0.86 -1.80
C PRO A 101 -10.51 2.17 -2.12
N GLN A 102 -11.56 2.49 -1.37
CA GLN A 102 -12.27 3.76 -1.53
C GLN A 102 -11.47 4.89 -0.86
N PRO A 103 -11.41 6.09 -1.45
CA PRO A 103 -10.79 7.24 -0.81
C PRO A 103 -11.47 7.53 0.53
N ILE A 104 -10.68 7.60 1.59
CA ILE A 104 -11.12 7.96 2.92
C ILE A 104 -10.96 9.48 3.09
N GLU A 105 -12.03 10.14 3.53
CA GLU A 105 -11.98 11.56 3.92
C GLU A 105 -11.53 11.69 5.39
N LEU A 106 -10.53 12.52 5.62
CA LEU A 106 -10.02 12.79 6.96
C LEU A 106 -11.08 13.49 7.83
N THR A 107 -11.36 12.94 9.00
CA THR A 107 -12.35 13.45 9.96
C THR A 107 -11.85 14.68 10.74
N ARG A 108 -10.53 14.78 10.91
CA ARG A 108 -9.81 15.89 11.56
C ARG A 108 -8.44 16.12 10.91
N ASP A 109 -7.80 17.23 11.27
CA ASP A 109 -6.40 17.45 10.91
C ASP A 109 -5.51 16.34 11.51
N CYS A 110 -4.60 15.82 10.71
CA CYS A 110 -3.77 14.67 11.03
C CYS A 110 -2.30 14.98 10.75
N ALA A 111 -1.41 14.69 11.70
CA ALA A 111 0.01 14.70 11.43
C ALA A 111 0.37 13.48 10.58
N ALA A 112 1.19 13.68 9.55
CA ALA A 112 1.69 12.61 8.70
C ALA A 112 3.17 12.84 8.39
N THR A 113 3.86 11.78 7.99
CA THR A 113 5.27 11.85 7.58
C THR A 113 5.38 11.42 6.13
N LEU A 114 5.90 12.27 5.26
CA LEU A 114 6.11 11.96 3.86
C LEU A 114 7.14 10.83 3.70
N ILE A 115 6.83 9.91 2.80
CA ILE A 115 7.70 8.80 2.41
C ILE A 115 8.22 9.12 1.00
N PRO A 116 9.53 8.98 0.70
CA PRO A 116 10.59 8.36 1.53
C PRO A 116 11.25 9.33 2.52
N HIS A 117 11.18 10.64 2.26
CA HIS A 117 12.13 11.61 2.82
C HIS A 117 11.97 11.92 4.31
N GLY A 118 10.86 11.52 4.96
CA GLY A 118 10.65 11.73 6.39
C GLY A 118 10.15 13.13 6.77
N ASP A 119 9.82 13.98 5.79
CA ASP A 119 9.33 15.33 6.05
C ASP A 119 7.95 15.31 6.74
N ARG A 120 7.78 16.14 7.77
CA ARG A 120 6.48 16.27 8.45
C ARG A 120 5.50 17.04 7.58
N LEU A 121 4.30 16.49 7.44
CA LEU A 121 3.16 17.07 6.75
C LEU A 121 1.97 17.12 7.71
N GLN A 122 1.09 18.09 7.51
CA GLN A 122 -0.22 18.10 8.16
C GLN A 122 -1.30 17.95 7.10
N LEU A 123 -2.01 16.83 7.14
CA LEU A 123 -3.17 16.58 6.29
C LEU A 123 -4.37 17.28 6.91
N LYS A 124 -5.14 18.02 6.09
CA LYS A 124 -6.30 18.77 6.55
C LYS A 124 -7.55 17.92 6.57
N ARG A 125 -8.43 18.23 7.52
CA ARG A 125 -9.79 17.66 7.55
C ARG A 125 -10.47 17.80 6.18
N GLY A 126 -11.07 16.72 5.71
CA GLY A 126 -11.74 16.63 4.41
C GLY A 126 -10.82 16.33 3.23
N GLU A 127 -9.50 16.29 3.42
CA GLU A 127 -8.61 15.72 2.40
C GLU A 127 -8.90 14.23 2.21
N ARG A 128 -8.84 13.79 0.95
CA ARG A 128 -9.06 12.40 0.56
C ARG A 128 -7.73 11.70 0.43
N VAL A 129 -7.63 10.54 1.08
CA VAL A 129 -6.44 9.70 1.03
C VAL A 129 -6.82 8.25 0.77
N MET A 130 -5.92 7.50 0.16
CA MET A 130 -6.11 6.07 -0.10
C MET A 130 -5.26 5.27 0.87
N VAL A 131 -5.84 4.30 1.58
CA VAL A 131 -5.03 3.42 2.43
C VAL A 131 -4.24 2.47 1.54
N ALA A 132 -2.92 2.66 1.48
CA ALA A 132 -2.03 1.76 0.77
C ALA A 132 -1.67 0.55 1.65
N GLN A 133 -1.46 0.78 2.95
CA GLN A 133 -1.20 -0.28 3.91
C GLN A 133 -1.64 0.13 5.33
N ALA A 134 -2.04 -0.85 6.15
CA ALA A 134 -2.30 -0.67 7.58
C ALA A 134 -1.61 -1.81 8.35
N LEU A 135 -0.30 -1.65 8.58
CA LEU A 135 0.57 -2.70 9.12
C LEU A 135 1.33 -2.19 10.35
N GLY A 136 1.54 -3.07 11.33
CA GLY A 136 2.32 -2.75 12.53
C GLY A 136 1.70 -1.70 13.44
N GLY A 137 0.48 -1.25 13.19
CA GLY A 137 -0.14 -0.13 13.89
C GLY A 137 0.04 1.21 13.18
N SER A 138 0.93 1.32 12.19
CA SER A 138 1.00 2.50 11.32
C SER A 138 0.13 2.34 10.08
N ILE A 139 -0.26 3.45 9.47
CA ILE A 139 -1.07 3.44 8.25
C ILE A 139 -0.31 4.24 7.19
N THR A 140 0.05 3.62 6.08
CA THR A 140 0.57 4.36 4.92
C THR A 140 -0.60 4.68 4.03
N VAL A 141 -0.75 5.97 3.74
CA VAL A 141 -1.77 6.48 2.85
C VAL A 141 -1.13 7.11 1.62
N GLN A 142 -1.79 6.97 0.48
CA GLN A 142 -1.48 7.74 -0.72
C GLN A 142 -2.29 9.03 -0.68
N ILE A 143 -1.59 10.16 -0.75
CA ILE A 143 -2.17 11.51 -0.77
C ILE A 143 -2.32 12.00 -2.20
N VAL A 144 -3.03 13.12 -2.36
CA VAL A 144 -3.20 13.78 -3.67
C VAL A 144 -1.84 14.03 -4.34
N GLY A 145 -1.75 13.63 -5.61
CA GLY A 145 -0.52 13.65 -6.40
C GLY A 145 0.33 12.38 -6.30
N GLY A 146 -0.23 11.29 -5.76
CA GLY A 146 0.37 9.94 -5.79
C GLY A 146 1.48 9.71 -4.76
N ARG A 147 1.80 10.71 -3.93
CA ARG A 147 2.82 10.61 -2.88
C ARG A 147 2.32 9.74 -1.73
N LEU A 148 3.25 9.09 -1.03
CA LEU A 148 2.94 8.30 0.16
C LEU A 148 3.22 9.11 1.43
N ALA A 149 2.36 8.93 2.43
CA ALA A 149 2.52 9.51 3.76
C ALA A 149 2.18 8.46 4.83
N ARG A 150 3.00 8.40 5.88
CA ARG A 150 2.79 7.55 7.06
C ARG A 150 2.00 8.32 8.11
N ILE A 151 0.92 7.73 8.59
CA ILE A 151 0.11 8.16 9.73
C ILE A 151 0.40 7.22 10.90
N ALA A 152 0.65 7.78 12.08
CA ALA A 152 0.92 7.00 13.29
C ALA A 152 -0.34 6.30 13.81
N ALA A 153 -0.16 5.25 14.60
CA ALA A 153 -1.27 4.47 15.18
C ALA A 153 -2.27 5.30 15.98
N GLU A 154 -1.75 6.28 16.72
CA GLU A 154 -2.52 7.19 17.56
C GLU A 154 -3.41 8.16 16.77
N ASP A 155 -3.11 8.35 15.48
CA ASP A 155 -3.85 9.22 14.57
C ASP A 155 -4.76 8.44 13.61
N ALA A 156 -4.91 7.11 13.78
CA ALA A 156 -5.76 6.28 12.94
C ALA A 156 -7.25 6.71 12.97
N ASP A 157 -7.70 7.32 14.07
CA ASP A 157 -9.05 7.88 14.21
C ASP A 157 -9.32 9.01 13.20
N ALA A 158 -8.26 9.70 12.73
CA ALA A 158 -8.40 10.72 11.70
C ALA A 158 -8.90 10.15 10.36
N LEU A 159 -8.67 8.86 10.11
CA LEU A 159 -9.17 8.14 8.94
C LEU A 159 -10.55 7.51 9.18
N GLY A 160 -11.16 7.73 10.35
CA GLY A 160 -12.38 7.02 10.74
C GLY A 160 -12.19 5.50 10.87
N LEU A 161 -10.93 5.04 10.87
CA LEU A 161 -10.56 3.67 11.16
C LEU A 161 -10.50 3.53 12.68
N GLU A 162 -11.07 2.46 13.21
CA GLU A 162 -10.71 2.06 14.57
C GLU A 162 -9.19 1.84 14.56
N ALA A 163 -8.46 2.54 15.42
CA ALA A 163 -7.03 2.32 15.60
C ALA A 163 -6.83 0.80 15.68
N PRO A 164 -6.00 0.19 14.81
CA PRO A 164 -5.90 -1.26 14.71
C PRO A 164 -5.78 -1.80 16.12
N GLN A 165 -6.86 -2.45 16.58
CA GLN A 165 -6.95 -2.91 17.96
C GLN A 165 -5.70 -3.72 18.17
N SER A 166 -4.85 -3.25 19.07
CA SER A 166 -3.60 -3.92 19.40
C SER A 166 -3.98 -5.37 19.63
N GLN A 167 -3.63 -6.28 18.70
CA GLN A 167 -4.07 -7.66 18.79
C GLN A 167 -3.83 -8.09 20.24
N PRO A 168 -4.83 -8.69 20.91
CA PRO A 168 -4.71 -9.00 22.32
C PRO A 168 -3.42 -9.77 22.48
N ARG A 169 -2.46 -9.12 23.16
CA ARG A 169 -1.14 -9.66 23.43
C ARG A 169 -1.35 -11.12 23.85
N PRO A 170 -0.60 -12.10 23.30
CA PRO A 170 -0.29 -13.24 24.12
C PRO A 170 0.31 -12.62 25.39
N ARG A 171 -0.39 -12.69 26.52
CA ARG A 171 0.24 -12.40 27.80
C ARG A 171 1.41 -13.36 27.83
N PRO A 172 2.67 -12.89 27.83
CA PRO A 172 3.72 -13.75 28.31
C PRO A 172 3.25 -14.11 29.72
N ALA A 173 3.22 -15.41 30.04
CA ALA A 173 3.03 -15.82 31.41
C ALA A 173 3.96 -14.93 32.27
N LEU A 174 3.40 -14.26 33.29
CA LEU A 174 4.16 -13.52 34.29
C LEU A 174 4.93 -14.53 35.15
N SER A 175 5.87 -15.22 34.53
CA SER A 175 6.82 -16.16 35.10
C SER A 175 7.82 -16.54 34.00
N GLY A 176 8.73 -15.64 33.67
CA GLY A 176 9.80 -15.94 32.72
C GLY A 176 10.92 -14.92 32.83
N ALA A 177 12.15 -15.41 32.88
CA ALA A 177 13.32 -14.57 32.64
C ALA A 177 13.18 -13.88 31.27
N PHE A 178 13.79 -12.70 31.13
CA PHE A 178 13.88 -12.02 29.85
C PHE A 178 14.40 -12.97 28.76
N ASP A 179 13.76 -12.95 27.58
CA ASP A 179 14.16 -13.73 26.41
C ASP A 179 14.35 -12.81 25.21
N ILE A 180 15.52 -12.91 24.58
CA ILE A 180 15.88 -12.15 23.38
C ILE A 180 14.93 -12.41 22.20
N GLN A 181 14.27 -13.57 22.14
CA GLN A 181 13.25 -13.83 21.11
C GLN A 181 12.07 -12.87 21.21
N GLN A 182 11.69 -12.43 22.41
CA GLN A 182 10.64 -11.42 22.59
C GLN A 182 11.01 -10.08 21.93
N VAL A 183 12.30 -9.75 21.89
CA VAL A 183 12.79 -8.55 21.19
C VAL A 183 12.57 -8.70 19.68
N LEU A 184 12.99 -9.83 19.10
CA LEU A 184 12.80 -10.11 17.67
C LEU A 184 11.32 -10.14 17.28
N ASP A 185 10.46 -10.74 18.11
CA ASP A 185 9.02 -10.76 17.88
C ASP A 185 8.39 -9.38 17.93
N ARG A 186 8.88 -8.49 18.81
CA ARG A 186 8.46 -7.07 18.79
C ARG A 186 8.95 -6.35 17.55
N LEU A 187 10.19 -6.60 17.11
CA LEU A 187 10.73 -5.99 15.89
C LEU A 187 9.99 -6.47 14.63
N ARG A 188 9.48 -7.71 14.59
CA ARG A 188 8.61 -8.20 13.50
C ARG A 188 7.29 -7.42 13.36
N THR A 189 6.91 -6.64 14.37
CA THR A 189 5.73 -5.76 14.29
C THR A 189 6.03 -4.39 13.68
N VAL A 190 7.31 -4.10 13.37
CA VAL A 190 7.74 -2.86 12.71
C VAL A 190 7.90 -3.14 11.22
N TYR A 191 7.19 -2.38 10.39
CA TYR A 191 7.14 -2.53 8.95
C TYR A 191 7.78 -1.35 8.24
N ASP A 192 8.53 -1.66 7.18
CA ASP A 192 9.03 -0.65 6.26
C ASP A 192 7.83 0.00 5.54
N PRO A 193 7.77 1.34 5.46
CA PRO A 193 6.63 2.03 4.87
C PRO A 193 6.57 1.96 3.34
N GLU A 194 7.67 1.63 2.68
CA GLU A 194 7.74 1.52 1.22
C GLU A 194 7.62 0.07 0.76
N ILE A 195 8.27 -0.84 1.49
CA ILE A 195 8.24 -2.27 1.22
C ILE A 195 7.39 -2.93 2.29
N PRO A 196 6.23 -3.54 1.97
CA PRO A 196 5.25 -4.03 2.94
C PRO A 196 5.67 -5.33 3.66
N VAL A 197 6.88 -5.34 4.23
CA VAL A 197 7.53 -6.44 4.93
C VAL A 197 8.15 -5.89 6.23
N ASN A 198 8.19 -6.70 7.28
CA ASN A 198 8.74 -6.28 8.56
C ASN A 198 10.28 -6.17 8.53
N VAL A 199 10.84 -5.34 9.41
CA VAL A 199 12.28 -5.05 9.45
C VAL A 199 13.16 -6.27 9.74
N VAL A 200 12.62 -7.31 10.38
CA VAL A 200 13.35 -8.56 10.64
C VAL A 200 13.41 -9.41 9.39
N ASP A 201 12.28 -9.64 8.73
CA ASP A 201 12.19 -10.47 7.53
C ASP A 201 12.77 -9.79 6.28
N LEU A 202 12.86 -8.45 6.27
CA LEU A 202 13.67 -7.69 5.32
C LEU A 202 15.18 -7.85 5.56
N GLY A 203 15.60 -8.35 6.72
CA GLY A 203 17.01 -8.47 7.08
C GLY A 203 17.67 -7.14 7.42
N LEU A 204 16.90 -6.16 7.92
CA LEU A 204 17.43 -4.86 8.35
C LEU A 204 18.06 -4.93 9.75
N ILE A 205 17.72 -5.91 10.57
CA ILE A 205 18.33 -6.10 11.90
C ILE A 205 19.65 -6.86 11.77
N TYR A 206 20.77 -6.17 11.96
CA TYR A 206 22.12 -6.75 11.83
C TYR A 206 22.65 -7.31 13.14
N GLN A 207 22.35 -6.63 14.24
CA GLN A 207 22.77 -7.05 15.56
C GLN A 207 21.67 -6.77 16.57
N CYS A 208 21.44 -7.70 17.48
CA CYS A 208 20.55 -7.53 18.62
C CYS A 208 21.20 -8.20 19.82
N HIS A 209 21.55 -7.41 20.83
CA HIS A 209 22.19 -7.87 22.05
C HIS A 209 21.42 -7.37 23.27
N ALA A 210 21.37 -8.18 24.32
CA ALA A 210 20.80 -7.78 25.59
C ALA A 210 21.76 -8.11 26.72
N SER A 211 21.92 -7.16 27.64
CA SER A 211 22.78 -7.27 28.80
C SER A 211 22.05 -6.86 30.08
N PRO A 212 22.28 -7.53 31.22
CA PRO A 212 21.67 -7.16 32.49
C PRO A 212 22.24 -5.83 32.98
N LEU A 213 21.37 -5.00 33.56
CA LEU A 213 21.78 -3.75 34.19
C LEU A 213 22.02 -3.92 35.69
N ALA A 214 22.90 -3.08 36.26
CA ALA A 214 23.29 -3.12 37.66
C ALA A 214 22.13 -2.78 38.63
N ASP A 215 21.17 -1.96 38.19
CA ASP A 215 19.96 -1.55 38.92
C ASP A 215 18.75 -2.46 38.64
N GLY A 216 18.92 -3.49 37.81
CA GLY A 216 17.89 -4.47 37.46
C GLY A 216 17.27 -4.24 36.08
N GLY A 217 16.77 -5.33 35.50
CA GLY A 217 16.27 -5.36 34.12
C GLY A 217 17.39 -5.46 33.08
N GLN A 218 17.06 -5.22 31.83
CA GLN A 218 17.93 -5.44 30.68
C GLN A 218 18.12 -4.16 29.87
N ARG A 219 19.35 -3.97 29.37
CA ARG A 219 19.66 -3.06 28.28
C ARG A 219 19.69 -3.83 26.98
N VAL A 220 18.92 -3.37 26.00
CA VAL A 220 18.87 -3.95 24.65
C VAL A 220 19.53 -2.99 23.67
N GLU A 221 20.51 -3.49 22.93
CA GLU A 221 21.26 -2.76 21.92
C GLU A 221 21.00 -3.39 20.55
N ILE A 222 20.51 -2.58 19.61
CA ILE A 222 20.13 -3.02 18.27
C ILE A 222 20.92 -2.21 17.25
N LYS A 223 21.55 -2.91 16.31
CA LYS A 223 22.08 -2.28 15.09
C LYS A 223 21.19 -2.68 13.93
N MET A 224 20.63 -1.68 13.26
CA MET A 224 19.80 -1.90 12.08
C MET A 224 20.30 -1.08 10.89
N SER A 225 19.98 -1.52 9.69
CA SER A 225 20.25 -0.82 8.44
C SER A 225 18.95 -0.33 7.81
N MET A 226 19.06 0.29 6.65
CA MET A 226 17.94 0.76 5.83
C MET A 226 18.09 0.25 4.41
N THR A 227 16.98 0.15 3.68
CA THR A 227 16.94 -0.26 2.28
C THR A 227 17.60 0.74 1.34
N ALA A 228 17.67 2.03 1.74
CA ALA A 228 18.36 3.09 1.02
C ALA A 228 19.03 4.13 1.96
N PRO A 229 20.23 4.64 1.61
CA PRO A 229 20.89 5.72 2.35
C PRO A 229 20.20 7.08 2.17
N GLY A 230 20.23 7.92 3.20
CA GLY A 230 19.71 9.29 3.16
C GLY A 230 18.20 9.43 3.38
N CYS A 231 17.55 8.40 3.93
CA CYS A 231 16.11 8.37 4.16
C CYS A 231 15.74 8.95 5.54
N GLY A 232 14.96 10.04 5.60
CA GLY A 232 14.45 10.57 6.88
C GLY A 232 13.48 9.63 7.60
N MET A 233 13.02 8.58 6.92
CA MET A 233 12.28 7.48 7.54
C MET A 233 13.14 6.61 8.46
N GLY A 234 14.47 6.62 8.32
CA GLY A 234 15.36 5.86 9.19
C GLY A 234 15.18 6.23 10.67
N ASP A 235 15.11 7.53 10.97
CA ASP A 235 14.85 8.01 12.33
C ASP A 235 13.47 7.56 12.85
N VAL A 236 12.46 7.57 11.99
CA VAL A 236 11.10 7.14 12.34
C VAL A 236 11.07 5.64 12.68
N LEU A 237 11.67 4.79 11.84
CA LEU A 237 11.76 3.35 12.08
C LEU A 237 12.62 3.03 13.31
N ARG A 238 13.70 3.78 13.54
CA ARG A 238 14.54 3.65 14.74
C ARG A 238 13.74 3.92 16.00
N GLU A 239 13.01 5.04 16.05
CA GLU A 239 12.19 5.38 17.22
C GLU A 239 11.05 4.39 17.42
N GLU A 240 10.44 3.90 16.34
CA GLU A 240 9.40 2.89 16.46
C GLU A 240 9.96 1.55 16.99
N ALA A 241 11.06 1.06 16.42
CA ALA A 241 11.74 -0.13 16.91
C ALA A 241 12.10 0.00 18.40
N ARG A 242 12.66 1.16 18.79
CA ARG A 242 12.96 1.48 20.18
C ARG A 242 11.71 1.41 21.06
N ALA A 243 10.62 2.06 20.66
CA ALA A 243 9.37 2.07 21.43
C ALA A 243 8.75 0.68 21.59
N ARG A 244 8.77 -0.15 20.53
CA ARG A 244 8.25 -1.54 20.58
C ARG A 244 9.04 -2.39 21.57
N VAL A 245 10.37 -2.32 21.53
CA VAL A 245 11.24 -3.10 22.39
C VAL A 245 11.20 -2.61 23.83
N GLN A 246 11.11 -1.29 24.06
CA GLN A 246 10.99 -0.70 25.39
C GLN A 246 9.70 -1.14 26.10
N SER A 247 8.66 -1.55 25.36
CA SER A 247 7.40 -2.05 25.93
C SER A 247 7.47 -3.48 26.49
N ILE A 248 8.60 -4.18 26.32
CA ILE A 248 8.80 -5.54 26.80
C ILE A 248 9.03 -5.53 28.32
N PRO A 249 8.27 -6.31 29.11
CA PRO A 249 8.52 -6.44 30.54
C PRO A 249 9.96 -6.87 30.84
N GLY A 250 10.66 -6.12 31.70
CA GLY A 250 12.05 -6.40 32.07
C GLY A 250 13.09 -5.70 31.20
N VAL A 251 12.69 -5.00 30.14
CA VAL A 251 13.58 -4.09 29.39
C VAL A 251 13.55 -2.70 30.04
N SER A 252 14.71 -2.25 30.52
CA SER A 252 14.86 -0.95 31.19
C SER A 252 15.43 0.09 30.24
N GLN A 253 16.34 -0.30 29.34
CA GLN A 253 17.00 0.60 28.40
C GLN A 253 17.03 0.01 27.00
N VAL A 254 16.77 0.84 25.99
CA VAL A 254 16.87 0.45 24.57
C VAL A 254 17.66 1.49 23.81
N GLU A 255 18.67 1.01 23.09
CA GLU A 255 19.49 1.77 22.16
C GLU A 255 19.39 1.14 20.78
N VAL A 256 19.04 1.95 19.78
CA VAL A 256 18.93 1.52 18.39
C VAL A 256 19.85 2.42 17.57
N GLU A 257 20.83 1.82 16.91
CA GLU A 257 21.80 2.49 16.04
C GLU A 257 21.50 2.13 14.59
N ILE A 258 21.46 3.14 13.71
CA ILE A 258 21.39 2.93 12.26
C ILE A 258 22.81 2.83 11.72
N VAL A 259 23.14 1.71 11.10
CA VAL A 259 24.44 1.44 10.46
C VAL A 259 24.28 1.27 8.96
N TRP A 260 25.27 1.74 8.21
CA TRP A 260 25.30 1.66 6.74
C TRP A 260 26.26 0.60 6.21
N GLU A 261 27.14 0.10 7.07
CA GLU A 261 28.16 -0.89 6.74
C GLU A 261 27.94 -2.16 7.57
N PRO A 262 27.78 -3.34 6.93
CA PRO A 262 27.73 -3.55 5.48
C PRO A 262 26.44 -2.97 4.84
N PRO A 263 26.47 -2.55 3.56
CA PRO A 263 25.25 -2.11 2.89
C PRO A 263 24.21 -3.22 2.86
N TRP A 264 22.95 -2.84 2.94
CA TRP A 264 21.85 -3.79 2.80
C TRP A 264 21.64 -4.14 1.33
N ASP A 265 21.28 -5.39 1.07
CA ASP A 265 20.87 -5.88 -0.24
C ASP A 265 19.83 -6.99 -0.10
N GLN A 266 19.11 -7.29 -1.19
CA GLN A 266 17.98 -8.21 -1.20
C GLN A 266 18.34 -9.65 -0.78
N SER A 267 19.62 -10.06 -0.82
CA SER A 267 20.05 -11.39 -0.35
C SER A 267 19.85 -11.59 1.15
N ARG A 268 19.68 -10.50 1.91
CA ARG A 268 19.40 -10.51 3.36
C ARG A 268 17.94 -10.80 3.70
N MET A 269 17.04 -10.72 2.72
CA MET A 269 15.63 -11.01 2.93
C MET A 269 15.42 -12.49 3.26
N SER A 270 14.48 -12.77 4.15
CA SER A 270 13.99 -14.12 4.39
C SER A 270 13.32 -14.70 3.13
N GLU A 271 13.27 -16.03 3.02
CA GLU A 271 12.59 -16.71 1.92
C GLU A 271 11.10 -16.31 1.83
N ALA A 272 10.43 -16.20 2.99
CA ALA A 272 9.04 -15.75 3.07
C ALA A 272 8.85 -14.33 2.51
N ALA A 273 9.75 -13.40 2.86
CA ALA A 273 9.72 -12.03 2.33
C ALA A 273 9.94 -11.99 0.82
N ARG A 274 10.90 -12.77 0.30
CA ARG A 274 11.16 -12.85 -1.14
C ARG A 274 9.98 -13.43 -1.91
N LEU A 275 9.33 -14.45 -1.36
CA LEU A 275 8.11 -15.03 -1.94
C LEU A 275 6.96 -14.01 -1.96
N GLN A 276 6.76 -13.29 -0.85
CA GLN A 276 5.73 -12.25 -0.73
C GLN A 276 5.91 -11.12 -1.77
N LEU A 277 7.16 -10.81 -2.11
CA LEU A 277 7.50 -9.77 -3.10
C LEU A 277 7.65 -10.30 -4.54
N GLY A 278 7.40 -11.60 -4.78
CA GLY A 278 7.52 -12.21 -6.11
C GLY A 278 8.95 -12.32 -6.64
N LEU A 279 9.94 -12.44 -5.75
CA LEU A 279 11.37 -12.51 -6.06
C LEU A 279 11.93 -13.95 -6.08
N LEU A 280 11.06 -14.95 -6.05
CA LEU A 280 11.36 -16.40 -6.04
C LEU A 280 10.54 -17.13 -7.10
#